data_AF-A0A8G0LFD4-F1
#
_entry.id   AF-A0A8G0LFD4-F1
#
_cell.length_a   1.000
_cell.length_b   1.000
_cell.length_c   1.000
_cell.angle_alpha   90.00
_cell.angle_beta   90.00
_cell.angle_gamma   90.00
#
_symmetry.space_group_name_H-M   'P 1'
#
loop_
_entity.id
_entity.type
_entity.pdbx_description
1 polymer ?
#
loop_
_entity_poly.entity_id
_entity_poly.type
_entity_poly.pdbx_seq_one_letter_code
_entity_poly.pdbx_strand_id
1 'polypeptide(L)'
;MYPNDSKFNCTPALTGDFNTLSSPVGVKLFSNSSLTRNLPFTYQNPLYFATWAVKEQVDSKSFSNDPGVAYHSDTVKTLSWILNCSSTVYEATYTWVNGTVTSFNTTLANSTLGGIMSGPFGNDRVNAALQCSANFASAGNSSAEIAEITAAFMSRAVLSLSVGAISSRKNIIEQSRSRILLTRVPVVPFYLLITLKALYVCGIIILAAAIIIWSHPKEIAGLRSHFTIDGLVDTIFREDKIHIPLSENLEEMENGFQKSKESEMKVALLKRKEEWSYATVMSKSGEAVIQFIIRGLD
;
A
#
# COMPACT_ATOMS: atom_id res chain seq x y z
N MET A 1 32.33 8.48 -49.76
CA MET A 1 33.18 7.39 -50.28
C MET A 1 33.99 6.90 -49.08
N TYR A 2 33.72 5.78 -48.42
CA TYR A 2 33.00 4.56 -48.82
C TYR A 2 31.99 4.05 -47.76
N PRO A 3 30.84 3.51 -48.19
CA PRO A 3 29.92 2.69 -47.39
C PRO A 3 30.46 1.25 -47.12
N ASN A 4 31.77 1.06 -47.12
CA ASN A 4 32.42 -0.27 -47.05
C ASN A 4 33.31 -0.50 -45.82
N ASP A 5 33.51 0.49 -44.94
CA ASP A 5 34.37 0.34 -43.75
C ASP A 5 33.61 -0.23 -42.55
N SER A 6 32.96 -1.37 -42.80
CA SER A 6 32.37 -2.21 -41.75
C SER A 6 33.44 -2.99 -40.97
N LYS A 7 34.69 -2.97 -41.44
CA LYS A 7 35.82 -3.63 -40.80
C LYS A 7 36.41 -2.76 -39.70
N PHE A 8 36.68 -3.35 -38.56
CA PHE A 8 37.39 -2.72 -37.47
C PHE A 8 38.70 -3.45 -37.19
N ASN A 9 39.75 -2.70 -36.85
CA ASN A 9 41.06 -3.25 -36.52
C ASN A 9 41.65 -2.48 -35.33
N CYS A 10 41.14 -2.76 -34.12
CA CYS A 10 41.57 -2.07 -32.91
C CYS A 10 42.87 -2.67 -32.36
N THR A 11 42.90 -4.00 -32.19
CA THR A 11 44.08 -4.77 -31.76
C THR A 11 44.07 -6.14 -32.44
N PRO A 12 45.17 -6.91 -32.44
CA PRO A 12 45.19 -8.23 -33.09
C PRO A 12 44.14 -9.23 -32.57
N ALA A 13 43.64 -9.06 -31.34
CA ALA A 13 42.55 -9.88 -30.79
C ALA A 13 41.17 -9.20 -30.85
N LEU A 14 41.11 -7.97 -31.38
CA LEU A 14 39.90 -7.17 -31.60
C LEU A 14 39.93 -6.59 -33.02
N THR A 15 39.91 -7.50 -33.99
CA THR A 15 39.77 -7.22 -35.42
C THR A 15 38.58 -8.01 -35.95
N GLY A 16 37.81 -7.44 -36.86
CA GLY A 16 36.64 -8.11 -37.44
C GLY A 16 35.84 -7.21 -38.36
N ASP A 17 34.60 -7.61 -38.60
CA ASP A 17 33.64 -6.88 -39.43
C ASP A 17 32.30 -6.80 -38.69
N PHE A 18 31.79 -5.58 -38.52
CA PHE A 18 30.52 -5.29 -37.88
C PHE A 18 29.34 -6.03 -38.53
N ASN A 19 29.38 -6.32 -39.83
CA ASN A 19 28.35 -7.07 -40.53
C ASN A 19 28.34 -8.56 -40.21
N THR A 20 29.44 -9.09 -39.66
CA THR A 20 29.61 -10.53 -39.37
C THR A 20 29.43 -10.88 -37.90
N LEU A 21 29.21 -9.88 -37.04
CA LEU A 21 28.97 -10.09 -35.62
C LEU A 21 27.62 -10.77 -35.39
N SER A 22 27.60 -11.76 -34.50
CA SER A 22 26.38 -12.52 -34.17
C SER A 22 25.32 -11.72 -33.42
N SER A 23 25.71 -10.62 -32.78
CA SER A 23 24.85 -9.74 -31.99
C SER A 23 25.18 -8.27 -32.29
N PRO A 24 24.16 -7.39 -32.42
CA PRO A 24 24.38 -5.97 -32.70
C PRO A 24 25.16 -5.27 -31.58
N VAL A 25 25.05 -5.77 -30.35
CA VAL A 25 25.84 -5.32 -29.20
C VAL A 25 26.60 -6.48 -28.58
N GLY A 26 27.71 -6.16 -27.93
CA GLY A 26 28.42 -7.16 -27.15
C GLY A 26 29.55 -6.63 -26.31
N VAL A 27 30.17 -7.56 -25.58
CA VAL A 27 31.29 -7.31 -24.68
C VAL A 27 32.26 -8.49 -24.75
N LYS A 28 33.55 -8.19 -24.69
CA LYS A 28 34.62 -9.19 -24.59
C LYS A 28 35.60 -8.77 -23.50
N LEU A 29 36.00 -9.72 -22.66
CA LEU A 29 36.95 -9.49 -21.59
C LEU A 29 38.37 -9.83 -22.08
N PHE A 30 39.35 -9.12 -21.55
CA PHE A 30 40.75 -9.29 -21.95
C PHE A 30 41.66 -9.43 -20.73
N SER A 31 42.83 -10.06 -20.96
CA SER A 31 43.82 -10.26 -19.90
C SER A 31 44.63 -9.01 -19.55
N ASN A 32 44.63 -7.97 -20.39
CA ASN A 32 45.43 -6.77 -20.22
C ASN A 32 44.79 -5.56 -20.95
N SER A 33 45.30 -4.36 -20.66
CA SER A 33 44.88 -3.11 -21.30
C SER A 33 45.18 -3.05 -22.80
N SER A 34 46.16 -3.83 -23.27
CA SER A 34 46.50 -3.95 -24.69
C SER A 34 45.54 -4.85 -25.48
N LEU A 35 44.51 -5.41 -24.83
CA LEU A 35 43.49 -6.27 -25.42
C LEU A 35 44.09 -7.38 -26.32
N THR A 36 45.13 -8.07 -25.84
CA THR A 36 45.87 -9.06 -26.66
C THR A 36 45.29 -10.46 -26.60
N ARG A 37 44.61 -10.82 -25.50
CA ARG A 37 44.06 -12.16 -25.28
C ARG A 37 42.67 -12.07 -24.68
N ASN A 38 41.69 -12.64 -25.38
CA ASN A 38 40.31 -12.74 -24.92
C ASN A 38 40.19 -13.79 -23.81
N LEU A 39 39.35 -13.50 -22.82
CA LEU A 39 39.03 -14.37 -21.70
C LEU A 39 37.51 -14.50 -21.56
N PRO A 40 36.97 -15.68 -21.21
CA PRO A 40 35.52 -15.82 -20.95
C PRO A 40 35.10 -15.12 -19.64
N PHE A 41 35.99 -15.08 -18.65
CA PHE A 41 35.82 -14.38 -17.37
C PHE A 41 37.20 -14.05 -16.78
N THR A 42 37.29 -13.14 -15.81
CA THR A 42 38.58 -12.76 -15.20
C THR A 42 38.46 -12.37 -13.73
N TYR A 43 39.39 -12.85 -12.90
CA TYR A 43 39.50 -12.48 -11.48
C TYR A 43 40.46 -11.30 -11.26
N GLN A 44 40.65 -10.44 -12.25
CA GLN A 44 41.57 -9.31 -12.14
C GLN A 44 40.84 -8.05 -11.69
N ASN A 45 41.54 -7.19 -10.96
CA ASN A 45 41.13 -5.82 -10.70
C ASN A 45 42.35 -4.94 -10.93
N PRO A 46 42.37 -4.08 -11.97
CA PRO A 46 41.26 -3.70 -12.85
C PRO A 46 40.82 -4.75 -13.87
N LEU A 47 39.59 -4.61 -14.35
CA LEU A 47 38.97 -5.37 -15.44
C LEU A 47 39.22 -4.66 -16.76
N TYR A 48 39.70 -5.39 -17.77
CA TYR A 48 39.87 -4.89 -19.13
C TYR A 48 38.84 -5.55 -20.05
N PHE A 49 38.06 -4.74 -20.77
CA PHE A 49 37.04 -5.24 -21.68
C PHE A 49 36.86 -4.31 -22.87
N ALA A 50 36.40 -4.86 -23.99
CA ALA A 50 35.90 -4.07 -25.09
C ALA A 50 34.39 -4.27 -25.22
N THR A 51 33.68 -3.22 -25.57
CA THR A 51 32.25 -3.27 -25.86
C THR A 51 31.96 -2.57 -27.18
N TRP A 52 30.94 -3.03 -27.88
CA TRP A 52 30.59 -2.52 -29.20
C TRP A 52 29.08 -2.43 -29.37
N ALA A 53 28.67 -1.57 -30.30
CA ALA A 53 27.34 -1.54 -30.87
C ALA A 53 27.41 -1.32 -32.38
N VAL A 54 26.44 -1.88 -33.10
CA VAL A 54 26.40 -1.91 -34.56
C VAL A 54 25.08 -1.37 -35.07
N LYS A 55 25.16 -0.46 -36.05
CA LYS A 55 24.01 0.10 -36.77
C LYS A 55 22.95 0.71 -35.85
N GLU A 56 23.38 1.34 -34.76
CA GLU A 56 22.51 2.08 -33.86
C GLU A 56 21.97 3.33 -34.56
N GLN A 57 20.65 3.53 -34.51
CA GLN A 57 20.02 4.65 -35.19
C GLN A 57 20.35 5.97 -34.50
N VAL A 58 20.61 7.01 -35.30
CA VAL A 58 20.87 8.36 -34.81
C VAL A 58 20.16 9.44 -35.61
N ASP A 59 19.64 10.42 -34.89
CA ASP A 59 19.03 11.60 -35.50
C ASP A 59 20.06 12.71 -35.76
N SER A 60 21.14 12.74 -34.98
CA SER A 60 22.18 13.76 -35.04
C SER A 60 23.09 13.61 -36.27
N LYS A 61 23.45 14.75 -36.88
CA LYS A 61 24.48 14.82 -37.93
C LYS A 61 25.89 15.04 -37.36
N SER A 62 26.01 15.32 -36.05
CA SER A 62 27.29 15.66 -35.40
C SER A 62 28.33 14.55 -35.56
N PHE A 63 27.89 13.30 -35.68
CA PHE A 63 28.75 12.14 -35.87
C PHE A 63 29.35 11.97 -37.27
N SER A 64 28.89 12.72 -38.29
CA SER A 64 29.40 12.52 -39.66
C SER A 64 30.89 12.85 -39.79
N ASN A 65 31.41 13.70 -38.92
CA ASN A 65 32.79 14.17 -38.91
C ASN A 65 33.58 13.64 -37.69
N ASP A 66 32.99 12.75 -36.90
CA ASP A 66 33.63 12.21 -35.70
C ASP A 66 34.45 10.96 -36.06
N PRO A 67 35.79 10.98 -35.93
CA PRO A 67 36.63 9.85 -36.30
C PRO A 67 36.50 8.65 -35.34
N GLY A 68 35.88 8.83 -34.17
CA GLY A 68 35.72 7.78 -33.16
C GLY A 68 34.56 6.82 -33.42
N VAL A 69 33.76 7.05 -34.46
CA VAL A 69 32.62 6.21 -34.82
C VAL A 69 32.59 5.90 -36.31
N ALA A 70 32.09 4.72 -36.66
CA ALA A 70 31.78 4.37 -38.05
C ALA A 70 30.35 4.84 -38.36
N TYR A 71 30.24 6.01 -38.98
CA TYR A 71 28.97 6.59 -39.40
C TYR A 71 28.53 6.06 -40.77
N HIS A 72 27.30 5.57 -40.86
CA HIS A 72 26.70 5.00 -42.07
C HIS A 72 25.43 5.78 -42.44
N SER A 73 25.32 6.21 -43.70
CA SER A 73 24.24 7.10 -44.16
C SER A 73 23.50 6.60 -45.40
N ASP A 74 23.41 5.28 -45.60
CA ASP A 74 22.88 4.73 -46.86
C ASP A 74 21.36 4.92 -47.03
N THR A 75 20.56 4.59 -46.00
CA THR A 75 19.09 4.75 -46.02
C THR A 75 18.54 5.25 -44.68
N VAL A 76 19.09 4.74 -43.59
CA VAL A 76 18.88 5.23 -42.21
C VAL A 76 20.23 5.65 -41.67
N LYS A 77 20.29 6.80 -41.00
CA LYS A 77 21.51 7.25 -40.33
C LYS A 77 21.79 6.32 -39.15
N THR A 78 22.90 5.60 -39.23
CA THR A 78 23.30 4.67 -38.18
C THR A 78 24.77 4.85 -37.83
N LEU A 79 25.13 4.49 -36.61
CA LEU A 79 26.51 4.47 -36.15
C LEU A 79 26.91 3.09 -35.63
N SER A 80 28.18 2.76 -35.80
CA SER A 80 28.80 1.60 -35.17
C SER A 80 30.06 2.04 -34.45
N TRP A 81 30.35 1.47 -33.28
CA TRP A 81 31.49 1.86 -32.46
C TRP A 81 32.01 0.69 -31.65
N ILE A 82 33.27 0.83 -31.23
CA ILE A 82 33.95 -0.09 -30.32
C ILE A 82 34.71 0.76 -29.31
N LEU A 83 34.51 0.45 -28.03
CA LEU A 83 35.20 1.11 -26.93
C LEU A 83 36.20 0.14 -26.31
N ASN A 84 37.42 0.63 -26.10
CA ASN A 84 38.40 -0.01 -25.23
C ASN A 84 38.19 0.51 -23.80
N CYS A 85 37.77 -0.36 -22.88
CA CYS A 85 37.38 0.01 -21.54
C CYS A 85 38.26 -0.66 -20.48
N SER A 86 38.49 0.08 -19.40
CA SER A 86 39.00 -0.48 -18.15
C SER A 86 38.10 -0.05 -17.00
N SER A 87 37.77 -0.98 -16.11
CA SER A 87 36.97 -0.71 -14.91
C SER A 87 37.72 -1.18 -13.68
N THR A 88 37.86 -0.30 -12.71
CA THR A 88 38.50 -0.61 -11.43
C THR A 88 37.42 -0.67 -10.36
N VAL A 89 37.40 -1.78 -9.62
CA VAL A 89 36.43 -1.96 -8.54
C VAL A 89 37.02 -1.47 -7.23
N TYR A 90 36.28 -0.62 -6.54
CA TYR A 90 36.64 -0.08 -5.23
C TYR A 90 35.62 -0.50 -4.17
N GLU A 91 36.10 -0.75 -2.96
CA GLU A 91 35.27 -0.86 -1.77
C GLU A 91 35.10 0.54 -1.18
N ALA A 92 33.85 0.99 -1.06
CA ALA A 92 33.52 2.30 -0.52
C ALA A 92 32.98 2.17 0.91
N THR A 93 33.62 2.86 1.85
CA THR A 93 33.10 3.07 3.21
C THR A 93 32.54 4.50 3.30
N TYR A 94 31.26 4.61 3.62
CA TYR A 94 30.61 5.91 3.69
C TYR A 94 29.78 6.07 4.97
N THR A 95 29.66 7.30 5.45
CA THR A 95 28.76 7.64 6.56
C THR A 95 27.56 8.41 6.01
N TRP A 96 26.36 7.90 6.30
CA TRP A 96 25.11 8.52 5.90
C TRP A 96 24.41 9.15 7.10
N VAL A 97 24.22 10.47 7.09
CA VAL A 97 23.58 11.23 8.16
C VAL A 97 22.55 12.18 7.56
N ASN A 98 21.32 12.15 8.08
CA ASN A 98 20.23 13.06 7.70
C ASN A 98 19.97 13.17 6.18
N GLY A 99 20.08 12.06 5.44
CA GLY A 99 19.81 12.05 4.00
C GLY A 99 21.02 12.46 3.14
N THR A 100 22.20 12.61 3.73
CA THR A 100 23.42 13.04 3.03
C THR A 100 24.62 12.17 3.42
N VAL A 101 25.57 12.00 2.49
CA VAL A 101 26.85 11.34 2.76
C VAL A 101 27.81 12.36 3.36
N THR A 102 28.32 12.11 4.56
CA THR A 102 29.25 13.03 5.27
C THR A 102 30.72 12.64 5.17
N SER A 103 31.01 11.35 4.96
CA SER A 103 32.35 10.87 4.65
C SER A 103 32.25 9.76 3.61
N PHE A 104 33.22 9.71 2.71
CA PHE A 104 33.30 8.73 1.64
C PHE A 104 34.77 8.39 1.41
N ASN A 105 35.18 7.22 1.86
CA ASN A 105 36.52 6.69 1.67
C ASN A 105 36.46 5.47 0.75
N THR A 106 37.39 5.39 -0.19
CA THR A 106 37.49 4.25 -1.12
C THR A 106 38.81 3.53 -0.94
N THR A 107 38.75 2.21 -0.96
CA THR A 107 39.92 1.33 -0.98
C THR A 107 39.84 0.43 -2.19
N LEU A 108 40.98 0.08 -2.78
CA LEU A 108 40.99 -0.83 -3.92
C LEU A 108 40.44 -2.19 -3.50
N ALA A 109 39.46 -2.71 -4.25
CA ALA A 109 38.86 -3.99 -3.94
C ALA A 109 39.78 -5.16 -4.29
N ASN A 110 39.61 -6.28 -3.59
CA ASN A 110 40.32 -7.51 -3.91
C ASN A 110 39.99 -8.04 -5.31
N SER A 111 40.95 -8.77 -5.89
CA SER A 111 40.88 -9.35 -7.23
C SER A 111 39.68 -10.29 -7.43
N THR A 112 39.27 -11.02 -6.38
CA THR A 112 38.06 -11.87 -6.37
C THR A 112 36.80 -11.12 -6.80
N LEU A 113 36.68 -9.84 -6.43
CA LEU A 113 35.53 -9.02 -6.79
C LEU A 113 35.49 -8.76 -8.30
N GLY A 114 36.65 -8.73 -8.97
CA GLY A 114 36.74 -8.71 -10.43
C GLY A 114 36.08 -9.93 -11.09
N GLY A 115 36.20 -11.10 -10.48
CA GLY A 115 35.51 -12.31 -10.96
C GLY A 115 34.00 -12.20 -10.85
N ILE A 116 33.51 -11.69 -9.71
CA ILE A 116 32.08 -11.46 -9.48
C ILE A 116 31.53 -10.46 -10.50
N MET A 117 32.23 -9.33 -10.68
CA MET A 117 31.81 -8.25 -11.57
C MET A 117 31.94 -8.62 -13.06
N SER A 118 32.86 -9.52 -13.42
CA SER A 118 33.04 -9.97 -14.80
C SER A 118 32.13 -11.14 -15.20
N GLY A 119 31.63 -11.91 -14.24
CA GLY A 119 30.76 -13.07 -14.47
C GLY A 119 29.55 -12.81 -15.38
N PRO A 120 28.80 -11.70 -15.22
CA PRO A 120 27.67 -11.38 -16.09
C PRO A 120 28.02 -11.24 -17.59
N PHE A 121 29.27 -10.92 -17.92
CA PHE A 121 29.72 -10.74 -19.29
C PHE A 121 30.02 -12.06 -20.02
N GLY A 122 30.27 -13.16 -19.30
CA GLY A 122 30.73 -14.41 -19.91
C GLY A 122 29.67 -15.24 -20.63
N ASN A 123 28.37 -14.93 -20.48
CA ASN A 123 27.25 -15.75 -20.96
C ASN A 123 26.18 -14.93 -21.72
N ASP A 124 26.54 -13.84 -22.40
CA ASP A 124 25.61 -12.98 -23.18
C ASP A 124 24.44 -12.37 -22.38
N ARG A 125 24.39 -12.58 -21.06
CA ARG A 125 23.31 -12.10 -20.17
C ARG A 125 23.26 -10.58 -20.07
N VAL A 126 24.34 -9.93 -20.47
CA VAL A 126 24.47 -8.48 -20.52
C VAL A 126 23.91 -7.86 -21.81
N ASN A 127 23.57 -8.64 -22.85
CA ASN A 127 23.23 -8.10 -24.17
C ASN A 127 22.00 -7.17 -24.15
N ALA A 128 20.97 -7.48 -23.35
CA ALA A 128 19.82 -6.58 -23.19
C ALA A 128 20.22 -5.24 -22.52
N ALA A 129 21.08 -5.29 -21.51
CA ALA A 129 21.60 -4.10 -20.86
C ALA A 129 22.48 -3.28 -21.82
N LEU A 130 23.34 -3.95 -22.60
CA LEU A 130 24.13 -3.31 -23.64
C LEU A 130 23.29 -2.65 -24.71
N GLN A 131 22.20 -3.26 -25.16
CA GLN A 131 21.33 -2.66 -26.16
C GLN A 131 20.70 -1.38 -25.62
N CYS A 132 20.24 -1.38 -24.37
CA CYS A 132 19.78 -0.16 -23.72
C CYS A 132 20.90 0.89 -23.66
N SER A 133 22.12 0.49 -23.26
CA SER A 133 23.28 1.40 -23.23
C SER A 133 23.55 2.02 -24.60
N ALA A 134 23.50 1.21 -25.66
CA ALA A 134 23.77 1.62 -27.02
C ALA A 134 22.71 2.62 -27.53
N ASN A 135 21.42 2.35 -27.25
CA ASN A 135 20.32 3.26 -27.55
C ASN A 135 20.44 4.60 -26.81
N PHE A 136 20.88 4.59 -25.54
CA PHE A 136 21.12 5.84 -24.80
C PHE A 136 22.35 6.58 -25.31
N ALA A 137 23.42 5.85 -25.64
CA ALA A 137 24.64 6.44 -26.16
C ALA A 137 24.42 7.06 -27.56
N SER A 138 23.54 6.48 -28.38
CA SER A 138 23.22 7.02 -29.71
C SER A 138 22.52 8.39 -29.65
N ALA A 139 21.95 8.77 -28.50
CA ALA A 139 21.42 10.11 -28.26
C ALA A 139 22.49 11.19 -28.03
N GLY A 140 23.76 10.79 -27.83
CA GLY A 140 24.88 11.72 -27.70
C GLY A 140 25.19 12.47 -28.99
N ASN A 141 26.18 13.34 -28.95
CA ASN A 141 26.64 14.13 -30.11
C ASN A 141 28.11 13.92 -30.49
N SER A 142 28.87 13.18 -29.67
CA SER A 142 30.28 12.88 -29.91
C SER A 142 30.64 11.46 -29.43
N SER A 143 31.72 10.91 -29.96
CA SER A 143 32.30 9.63 -29.53
C SER A 143 32.72 9.64 -28.05
N ALA A 144 33.18 10.79 -27.55
CA ALA A 144 33.48 10.98 -26.13
C ALA A 144 32.23 10.86 -25.24
N GLU A 145 31.13 11.46 -25.66
CA GLU A 145 29.84 11.38 -24.94
C GLU A 145 29.25 9.96 -24.98
N ILE A 146 29.37 9.26 -26.12
CA ILE A 146 29.04 7.83 -26.23
C ILE A 146 29.82 7.02 -25.18
N ALA A 147 31.12 7.27 -25.05
CA ALA A 147 31.96 6.57 -24.10
C ALA A 147 31.56 6.86 -22.65
N GLU A 148 31.24 8.11 -22.31
CA GLU A 148 30.80 8.50 -20.96
C GLU A 148 29.46 7.88 -20.59
N ILE A 149 28.45 7.98 -21.47
CA ILE A 149 27.12 7.40 -21.26
C ILE A 149 27.24 5.88 -21.09
N THR A 150 27.99 5.23 -21.97
CA THR A 150 28.20 3.78 -21.93
C THR A 150 28.94 3.36 -20.65
N ALA A 151 29.97 4.08 -20.23
CA ALA A 151 30.71 3.79 -19.00
C ALA A 151 29.83 3.92 -17.74
N ALA A 152 29.02 4.98 -17.67
CA ALA A 152 28.09 5.20 -16.56
C ALA A 152 27.02 4.10 -16.50
N PHE A 153 26.46 3.72 -17.67
CA PHE A 153 25.46 2.67 -17.75
C PHE A 153 26.05 1.30 -17.38
N MET A 154 27.22 0.96 -17.92
CA MET A 154 27.92 -0.29 -17.62
C MET A 154 28.24 -0.44 -16.14
N SER A 155 28.65 0.65 -15.47
CA SER A 155 28.90 0.63 -14.03
C SER A 155 27.64 0.24 -13.25
N ARG A 156 26.46 0.75 -13.65
CA ARG A 156 25.18 0.39 -13.03
C ARG A 156 24.76 -1.04 -13.36
N ALA A 157 24.91 -1.46 -14.63
CA ALA A 157 24.53 -2.78 -15.09
C ALA A 157 25.37 -3.89 -14.45
N VAL A 158 26.68 -3.68 -14.31
CA VAL A 158 27.56 -4.64 -13.63
C VAL A 158 27.17 -4.81 -12.17
N LEU A 159 26.93 -3.70 -11.46
CA LEU A 159 26.50 -3.76 -10.06
C LEU A 159 25.14 -4.45 -9.89
N SER A 160 24.18 -4.15 -10.77
CA SER A 160 22.84 -4.76 -10.70
C SER A 160 22.87 -6.25 -11.02
N LEU A 161 23.63 -6.68 -12.02
CA LEU A 161 23.75 -8.10 -12.40
C LEU A 161 24.58 -8.91 -11.41
N SER A 162 25.48 -8.25 -10.68
CA SER A 162 26.31 -8.89 -9.65
C SER A 162 25.62 -9.00 -8.29
N VAL A 163 24.42 -8.43 -8.12
CA VAL A 163 23.70 -8.42 -6.84
C VAL A 163 23.48 -9.83 -6.27
N GLY A 164 23.26 -10.83 -7.14
CA GLY A 164 23.05 -12.22 -6.73
C GLY A 164 24.28 -12.91 -6.16
N ALA A 165 25.48 -12.36 -6.40
CA ALA A 165 26.75 -12.87 -5.90
C ALA A 165 27.29 -12.05 -4.70
N ILE A 166 26.57 -11.00 -4.30
CA ILE A 166 26.96 -10.12 -3.19
C ILE A 166 25.93 -10.27 -2.07
N SER A 167 26.41 -10.37 -0.83
CA SER A 167 25.54 -10.44 0.35
C SER A 167 25.41 -9.08 1.04
N SER A 168 24.22 -8.83 1.60
CA SER A 168 24.01 -7.67 2.46
C SER A 168 24.92 -7.76 3.68
N ARG A 169 25.60 -6.65 4.00
CA ARG A 169 26.42 -6.50 5.19
C ARG A 169 25.76 -5.51 6.14
N LYS A 170 25.88 -5.78 7.45
CA LYS A 170 25.47 -4.83 8.48
C LYS A 170 26.33 -3.57 8.39
N ASN A 171 25.72 -2.43 8.69
CA ASN A 171 26.44 -1.18 8.81
C ASN A 171 27.55 -1.31 9.87
N ILE A 172 28.73 -0.72 9.59
CA ILE A 172 29.87 -0.74 10.53
C ILE A 172 29.47 -0.03 11.83
N ILE A 173 28.76 1.08 11.70
CA ILE A 173 28.17 1.85 12.80
C ILE A 173 26.77 2.25 12.36
N GLU A 174 25.76 1.90 13.15
CA GLU A 174 24.38 2.28 12.91
C GLU A 174 23.81 2.98 14.13
N GLN A 175 23.40 4.24 13.95
CA GLN A 175 22.65 4.95 14.98
C GLN A 175 21.15 4.77 14.71
N SER A 176 20.54 3.77 15.35
CA SER A 176 19.08 3.61 15.32
C SER A 176 18.44 4.65 16.23
N ARG A 177 17.82 5.69 15.65
CA ARG A 177 17.05 6.69 16.41
C ARG A 177 15.58 6.29 16.45
N SER A 178 15.22 5.54 17.48
CA SER A 178 13.81 5.31 17.84
C SER A 178 13.16 6.65 18.22
N ARG A 179 12.29 7.19 17.35
CA ARG A 179 11.39 8.29 17.72
C ARG A 179 10.18 7.68 18.38
N ILE A 180 10.24 7.45 19.69
CA ILE A 180 9.06 7.10 20.46
C ILE A 180 8.17 8.35 20.50
N LEU A 181 7.01 8.28 19.83
CA LEU A 181 5.94 9.24 20.03
C LEU A 181 5.35 9.00 21.42
N LEU A 182 5.96 9.63 22.43
CA LEU A 182 5.34 9.77 23.74
C LEU A 182 4.27 10.85 23.61
N THR A 183 3.01 10.43 23.46
CA THR A 183 1.89 11.33 23.69
C THR A 183 1.93 11.71 25.17
N ARG A 184 2.31 12.96 25.47
CA ARG A 184 2.19 13.51 26.83
C ARG A 184 0.69 13.59 27.15
N VAL A 185 0.17 12.60 27.86
CA VAL A 185 -1.18 12.68 28.42
C VAL A 185 -1.18 13.78 29.49
N PRO A 186 -2.02 14.82 29.39
CA PRO A 186 -2.05 15.84 30.41
C PRO A 186 -2.53 15.22 31.72
N VAL A 187 -1.71 15.31 32.76
CA VAL A 187 -1.90 14.61 34.04
C VAL A 187 -3.18 15.09 34.75
N VAL A 188 -3.47 16.38 34.66
CA VAL A 188 -4.62 17.03 35.31
C VAL A 188 -5.98 16.47 34.83
N PRO A 189 -6.32 16.47 33.52
CA PRO A 189 -7.60 15.92 33.06
C PRO A 189 -7.71 14.40 33.30
N PHE A 190 -6.60 13.66 33.32
CA PHE A 190 -6.62 12.23 33.63
C PHE A 190 -7.09 11.96 35.06
N TYR A 191 -6.52 12.64 36.06
CA TYR A 191 -6.95 12.49 37.45
C TYR A 191 -8.35 13.07 37.71
N LEU A 192 -8.74 14.12 37.00
CA LEU A 192 -10.10 14.68 37.07
C LEU A 192 -11.13 13.65 36.58
N LEU A 193 -10.87 12.99 35.44
CA LEU A 193 -11.74 11.94 34.92
C LEU A 193 -11.87 10.75 35.88
N ILE A 194 -10.77 10.30 36.48
CA ILE A 194 -10.79 9.21 37.48
C ILE A 194 -11.65 9.61 38.69
N THR A 195 -11.43 10.81 39.22
CA THR A 195 -12.18 11.31 40.39
C THR A 195 -13.67 11.45 40.08
N LEU A 196 -14.02 11.97 38.91
CA LEU A 196 -15.42 12.15 38.49
C LEU A 196 -16.13 10.79 38.30
N LYS A 197 -15.43 9.79 37.75
CA LYS A 197 -15.95 8.42 37.63
C LYS A 197 -16.14 7.76 39.00
N ALA A 198 -15.21 7.95 39.93
CA ALA A 198 -15.34 7.44 41.29
C ALA A 198 -16.54 8.06 42.02
N LEU A 199 -16.69 9.39 41.94
CA LEU A 199 -17.84 10.10 42.53
C LEU A 199 -19.18 9.64 41.94
N TYR A 200 -19.22 9.42 40.62
CA TYR A 200 -20.42 8.88 39.97
C TYR A 200 -20.81 7.51 40.53
N VAL A 201 -19.86 6.59 40.66
CA VAL A 201 -20.12 5.25 41.23
C VAL A 201 -20.57 5.35 42.69
N CYS A 202 -19.91 6.18 43.50
CA CYS A 202 -20.33 6.42 44.89
C CYS A 202 -21.77 6.98 44.96
N GLY A 203 -22.13 7.92 44.08
CA GLY A 203 -23.47 8.47 44.00
C GLY A 203 -24.53 7.41 43.71
N ILE A 204 -24.28 6.52 42.75
CA ILE A 204 -25.19 5.41 42.43
C ILE A 204 -25.35 4.45 43.62
N ILE A 205 -24.27 4.12 44.33
CA ILE A 205 -24.32 3.22 45.50
C ILE A 205 -25.15 3.84 46.63
N ILE A 206 -24.94 5.14 46.91
CA ILE A 206 -25.70 5.85 47.95
C ILE A 206 -27.18 5.91 47.58
N LEU A 207 -27.50 6.18 46.31
CA LEU A 207 -28.88 6.29 45.84
C LEU A 207 -29.58 4.92 45.85
N ALA A 208 -28.87 3.84 45.50
CA ALA A 208 -29.37 2.47 45.64
C ALA A 208 -29.61 2.09 47.12
N ALA A 209 -28.68 2.43 48.02
CA ALA A 209 -28.85 2.19 49.44
C ALA A 209 -30.01 3.00 50.04
N ALA A 210 -30.16 4.27 49.62
CA ALA A 210 -31.26 5.13 50.02
C ALA A 210 -32.61 4.55 49.56
N ILE A 211 -32.71 4.08 48.31
CA ILE A 211 -33.91 3.40 47.83
C ILE A 211 -34.22 2.18 48.69
N ILE A 212 -33.26 1.32 48.98
CA ILE A 212 -33.48 0.11 49.80
C ILE A 212 -33.96 0.45 51.23
N ILE A 213 -33.43 1.53 51.82
CA ILE A 213 -33.76 1.93 53.19
C ILE A 213 -35.11 2.67 53.26
N TRP A 214 -35.44 3.49 52.26
CA TRP A 214 -36.68 4.28 52.24
C TRP A 214 -37.88 3.57 51.62
N SER A 215 -37.66 2.62 50.73
CA SER A 215 -38.75 1.81 50.19
C SER A 215 -39.21 0.81 51.24
N HIS A 216 -40.34 1.09 51.88
CA HIS A 216 -41.07 0.11 52.65
C HIS A 216 -41.51 -1.02 51.69
N PRO A 217 -40.98 -2.26 51.80
CA PRO A 217 -41.17 -3.30 50.79
C PRO A 217 -42.59 -3.89 50.75
N LYS A 218 -43.55 -3.31 51.50
CA LYS A 218 -44.92 -3.83 51.60
C LYS A 218 -45.94 -3.18 50.66
N GLU A 219 -45.61 -2.06 50.00
CA GLU A 219 -46.56 -1.42 49.06
C GLU A 219 -46.10 -1.43 47.58
N ILE A 220 -44.82 -1.66 47.29
CA ILE A 220 -44.29 -1.59 45.91
C ILE A 220 -44.25 -2.99 45.23
N ALA A 221 -44.49 -4.07 45.97
CA ALA A 221 -44.67 -5.41 45.38
C ALA A 221 -45.99 -5.54 44.60
N GLY A 222 -47.03 -4.77 44.97
CA GLY A 222 -48.33 -4.79 44.31
C GLY A 222 -48.37 -4.01 42.99
N LEU A 223 -47.53 -2.99 42.80
CA LEU A 223 -47.50 -2.17 41.59
C LEU A 223 -46.52 -2.67 40.52
N ARG A 224 -45.65 -3.64 40.85
CA ARG A 224 -44.69 -4.20 39.91
C ARG A 224 -45.33 -5.21 38.93
N SER A 225 -46.41 -5.86 39.33
CA SER A 225 -47.20 -6.73 38.44
C SER A 225 -47.94 -5.94 37.35
N HIS A 226 -48.32 -4.68 37.61
CA HIS A 226 -49.05 -3.83 36.65
C HIS A 226 -48.18 -3.21 35.54
N PHE A 227 -46.85 -3.12 35.73
CA PHE A 227 -45.91 -2.67 34.69
C PHE A 227 -45.21 -3.82 33.95
N THR A 228 -45.62 -5.06 34.22
CA THR A 228 -45.17 -6.23 33.45
C THR A 228 -46.17 -6.50 32.34
N ILE A 229 -45.71 -6.98 31.18
CA ILE A 229 -46.53 -7.24 29.99
C ILE A 229 -47.78 -8.08 30.32
N ASP A 230 -47.67 -9.02 31.25
CA ASP A 230 -48.79 -9.85 31.71
C ASP A 230 -49.88 -9.07 32.47
N GLY A 231 -49.50 -8.04 33.26
CA GLY A 231 -50.46 -7.17 33.95
C GLY A 231 -51.17 -6.21 33.02
N LEU A 232 -50.49 -5.76 31.95
CA LEU A 232 -51.11 -4.94 30.90
C LEU A 232 -52.13 -5.77 30.11
N VAL A 233 -51.82 -7.03 29.80
CA VAL A 233 -52.72 -7.96 29.11
C VAL A 233 -53.94 -8.32 29.97
N ASP A 234 -53.77 -8.54 31.28
CA ASP A 234 -54.90 -8.83 32.18
C ASP A 234 -55.86 -7.63 32.35
N THR A 235 -55.35 -6.38 32.26
CA THR A 235 -56.19 -5.17 32.27
C THR A 235 -56.89 -4.88 30.95
N ILE A 236 -56.32 -5.28 29.81
CA ILE A 236 -56.91 -5.05 28.48
C ILE A 236 -57.94 -6.15 28.11
N PHE A 237 -57.78 -7.36 28.63
CA PHE A 237 -58.62 -8.52 28.28
C PHE A 237 -59.59 -8.96 29.38
N ARG A 238 -59.85 -8.13 30.40
CA ARG A 238 -60.83 -8.48 31.43
C ARG A 238 -62.25 -8.38 30.88
N GLU A 239 -62.75 -9.55 30.49
CA GLU A 239 -64.13 -9.83 30.16
C GLU A 239 -65.00 -9.76 31.43
N ASP A 240 -66.11 -9.04 31.36
CA ASP A 240 -67.04 -8.73 32.47
C ASP A 240 -67.33 -9.93 33.39
N LYS A 241 -66.74 -9.93 34.58
CA LYS A 241 -67.33 -10.56 35.78
C LYS A 241 -67.12 -9.67 37.00
N ILE A 242 -68.09 -8.76 37.15
CA ILE A 242 -68.30 -7.94 38.34
C ILE A 242 -68.65 -8.87 39.51
N HIS A 243 -67.74 -9.02 40.46
CA HIS A 243 -68.08 -9.39 41.84
C HIS A 243 -67.57 -8.29 42.77
N ILE A 244 -68.51 -7.43 43.19
CA ILE A 244 -68.35 -6.47 44.27
C ILE A 244 -68.96 -7.11 45.52
N PRO A 245 -68.21 -7.15 46.62
CA PRO A 245 -68.74 -6.73 47.92
C PRO A 245 -67.76 -5.73 48.56
N LEU A 246 -68.07 -4.43 48.63
CA LEU A 246 -68.97 -3.71 49.54
C LEU A 246 -68.32 -3.37 50.90
N SER A 247 -68.51 -2.11 51.29
CA SER A 247 -68.07 -1.38 52.50
C SER A 247 -66.60 -0.94 52.49
N GLU A 248 -66.22 0.31 52.79
CA GLU A 248 -66.96 1.46 53.30
C GLU A 248 -66.10 2.73 53.03
N ASN A 249 -66.75 3.88 52.88
CA ASN A 249 -66.21 5.25 52.81
C ASN A 249 -65.81 5.76 51.41
N LEU A 250 -66.81 6.35 50.78
CA LEU A 250 -66.78 7.11 49.54
C LEU A 250 -67.21 8.53 49.90
N GLU A 251 -66.26 9.46 49.88
CA GLU A 251 -66.33 10.94 50.00
C GLU A 251 -64.90 11.33 50.43
N GLU A 252 -63.98 11.88 49.63
CA GLU A 252 -64.05 12.89 48.58
C GLU A 252 -63.13 12.49 47.41
N MET A 253 -63.71 12.11 46.28
CA MET A 253 -63.00 12.12 45.00
C MET A 253 -63.94 12.73 43.95
N GLU A 254 -64.20 14.02 44.14
CA GLU A 254 -64.93 14.83 43.19
C GLU A 254 -64.26 16.21 43.11
N ASN A 255 -63.28 16.32 42.22
CA ASN A 255 -63.02 17.54 41.46
C ASN A 255 -62.04 17.23 40.33
N GLY A 256 -62.51 17.40 39.09
CA GLY A 256 -61.65 17.41 37.91
C GLY A 256 -62.09 16.53 36.74
N PHE A 257 -63.39 16.43 36.49
CA PHE A 257 -63.93 15.94 35.23
C PHE A 257 -63.52 16.89 34.08
N GLN A 258 -62.75 16.42 33.10
CA GLN A 258 -62.93 16.92 31.73
C GLN A 258 -62.64 15.82 30.71
N LYS A 259 -63.75 15.17 30.37
CA LYS A 259 -63.93 14.15 29.34
C LYS A 259 -63.86 14.83 27.97
N SER A 260 -62.75 14.69 27.26
CA SER A 260 -62.71 14.95 25.81
C SER A 260 -63.15 13.70 25.08
N LYS A 261 -64.13 13.89 24.20
CA LYS A 261 -64.88 12.90 23.46
C LYS A 261 -64.15 12.65 22.14
N GLU A 262 -63.28 11.64 22.11
CA GLU A 262 -62.65 11.19 20.87
C GLU A 262 -63.08 9.75 20.60
N SER A 263 -63.61 9.54 19.39
CA SER A 263 -64.19 8.28 18.93
C SER A 263 -63.15 7.15 18.99
N GLU A 264 -63.32 6.21 19.92
CA GLU A 264 -62.47 5.02 20.01
C GLU A 264 -62.59 4.17 18.74
N MET A 265 -61.56 4.20 17.92
CA MET A 265 -61.38 3.28 16.80
C MET A 265 -60.99 1.91 17.37
N LYS A 266 -61.93 0.96 17.38
CA LYS A 266 -61.66 -0.41 17.85
C LYS A 266 -61.11 -1.24 16.69
N VAL A 267 -59.85 -1.62 16.80
CA VAL A 267 -59.16 -2.49 15.83
C VAL A 267 -59.20 -3.92 16.37
N ALA A 268 -59.74 -4.84 15.58
CA ALA A 268 -59.76 -6.26 15.92
C ALA A 268 -58.81 -7.02 14.99
N LEU A 269 -57.96 -7.86 15.58
CA LEU A 269 -57.13 -8.83 14.86
C LEU A 269 -57.97 -10.08 14.63
N LEU A 270 -58.26 -10.40 13.37
CA LEU A 270 -58.98 -11.61 13.01
C LEU A 270 -58.01 -12.59 12.38
N LYS A 271 -57.85 -13.75 13.00
CA LYS A 271 -57.10 -14.88 12.45
C LYS A 271 -58.06 -15.76 11.67
N ARG A 272 -57.96 -15.79 10.35
CA ARG A 272 -58.71 -16.74 9.52
C ARG A 272 -57.72 -17.71 8.87
N LYS A 273 -57.83 -18.99 9.25
CA LYS A 273 -57.16 -20.15 8.63
C LYS A 273 -55.75 -19.85 8.07
N GLU A 274 -54.89 -19.38 8.99
CA GLU A 274 -53.44 -19.17 8.87
C GLU A 274 -52.91 -17.81 8.39
N GLU A 275 -53.76 -16.80 8.13
CA GLU A 275 -53.27 -15.44 7.84
C GLU A 275 -53.91 -14.38 8.78
N TRP A 276 -53.10 -13.41 9.22
CA TRP A 276 -53.52 -12.32 10.10
C TRP A 276 -53.98 -11.13 9.27
N SER A 277 -55.21 -10.67 9.48
CA SER A 277 -55.72 -9.45 8.86
C SER A 277 -56.28 -8.50 9.91
N TYR A 278 -56.04 -7.20 9.69
CA TYR A 278 -56.55 -6.13 10.53
C TYR A 278 -57.91 -5.69 10.00
N ALA A 279 -58.93 -5.74 10.85
CA ALA A 279 -60.23 -5.16 10.57
C ALA A 279 -60.49 -4.01 11.54
N THR A 280 -60.93 -2.88 11.01
CA THR A 280 -61.31 -1.73 11.82
C THR A 280 -62.82 -1.63 11.76
N VAL A 281 -63.48 -1.71 12.92
CA VAL A 281 -64.93 -1.53 12.99
C VAL A 281 -65.16 -0.08 13.37
N MET A 282 -65.74 0.69 12.45
CA MET A 282 -66.21 2.04 12.74
C MET A 282 -67.73 2.00 12.87
N SER A 283 -68.23 2.41 14.04
CA SER A 283 -69.65 2.68 14.22
C SER A 283 -69.89 4.13 13.81
N LYS A 284 -70.65 4.33 12.73
CA LYS A 284 -71.09 5.67 12.32
C LYS A 284 -72.61 5.69 12.37
N SER A 285 -73.16 6.47 13.29
CA SER A 285 -74.61 6.68 13.45
C SER A 285 -75.44 5.42 13.70
N GLY A 286 -74.95 4.49 14.55
CA GLY A 286 -75.76 3.39 15.08
C GLY A 286 -75.73 2.08 14.28
N GLU A 287 -75.09 2.05 13.11
CA GLU A 287 -74.77 0.81 12.39
C GLU A 287 -73.25 0.61 12.31
N ALA A 288 -72.80 -0.63 12.47
CA ALA A 288 -71.39 -1.01 12.45
C ALA A 288 -70.95 -1.35 11.01
N VAL A 289 -70.05 -0.55 10.45
CA VAL A 289 -69.45 -0.81 9.14
C VAL A 289 -68.06 -1.41 9.36
N ILE A 290 -67.85 -2.64 8.89
CA ILE A 290 -66.57 -3.35 9.00
C ILE A 290 -65.80 -3.15 7.70
N GLN A 291 -64.66 -2.46 7.76
CA GLN A 291 -63.77 -2.26 6.62
C GLN A 291 -62.51 -3.13 6.80
N PHE A 292 -62.25 -4.01 5.84
CA PHE A 292 -61.06 -4.86 5.82
C PHE A 292 -59.95 -4.18 5.02
N ILE A 293 -58.78 -4.03 5.63
CA ILE A 293 -57.58 -3.53 4.96
C ILE A 293 -56.68 -4.73 4.71
N ILE A 294 -56.65 -5.22 3.46
CA ILE A 294 -55.73 -6.28 3.03
C ILE A 294 -54.55 -5.59 2.36
N ARG A 295 -53.36 -5.69 2.96
CA ARG A 295 -52.12 -5.14 2.39
C ARG A 295 -51.60 -6.14 1.36
N GLY A 296 -51.88 -5.91 0.09
CA GLY A 296 -51.27 -6.65 -1.02
C GLY A 296 -49.76 -6.37 -1.07
N LEU A 297 -48.97 -7.43 -1.17
CA LEU A 297 -47.61 -7.36 -1.68
C LEU A 297 -47.69 -7.03 -3.18
N ASP A 298 -47.16 -5.88 -3.55
CA ASP A 298 -46.34 -5.64 -4.74
C ASP A 298 -45.22 -4.67 -4.35
#